data_AF-A0A1Q3X3X7-F1
#
_entry.id   AF-A0A1Q3X3X7-F1
#
_cell.length_a   1.000
_cell.length_b   1.000
_cell.length_c   1.000
_cell.angle_alpha   90.00
_cell.angle_beta   90.00
_cell.angle_gamma   90.00
#
_symmetry.space_group_name_H-M   'P 1'
#
loop_
_entity.id
_entity.type
_entity.pdbx_description
1 polymer ?
#
loop_
_entity_poly.entity_id
_entity_poly.type
_entity_poly.pdbx_seq_one_letter_code
_entity_poly.pdbx_strand_id
1 'polypeptide(L)'
;MGYDNEKLNKIFDKTDGCCHICHKKLAFSNYGSYGSRGAWHVDHSKAKANGGTNHVNNLFPACVKCNLDKSTYHAKTARSWNNKSRAPYAAKKKQELKEVNTITAVTLCAIAGSAFGPVGTLVGGAIGGIIGNEISPKR
;
A
#
# COMPACT_ATOMS: atom_id res chain seq x y z
N MET A 1 10.49 -23.20 5.63
CA MET A 1 11.46 -22.08 5.69
C MET A 1 11.11 -21.26 6.91
N GLY A 2 11.99 -21.19 7.90
CA GLY A 2 11.89 -20.19 8.96
C GLY A 2 12.32 -18.84 8.40
N TYR A 3 11.55 -17.78 8.67
CA TYR A 3 11.98 -16.41 8.44
C TYR A 3 12.41 -15.84 9.79
N ASP A 4 13.52 -15.11 9.82
CA ASP A 4 13.83 -14.28 10.99
C ASP A 4 12.84 -13.10 11.08
N ASN A 5 12.73 -12.51 12.27
CA ASN A 5 11.80 -11.41 12.54
C ASN A 5 12.11 -10.15 11.72
N GLU A 6 13.38 -9.89 11.40
CA GLU A 6 13.78 -8.73 10.62
C GLU A 6 13.28 -8.82 9.18
N LYS A 7 13.37 -10.01 8.59
CA LYS A 7 12.88 -10.32 7.25
C LYS A 7 11.36 -10.33 7.21
N LEU A 8 10.70 -10.86 8.24
CA LEU A 8 9.24 -10.74 8.37
C LEU A 8 8.81 -9.27 8.44
N ASN A 9 9.51 -8.45 9.22
CA ASN A 9 9.22 -7.02 9.33
C ASN A 9 9.38 -6.32 7.97
N LYS A 10 10.50 -6.57 7.27
CA LYS A 10 10.75 -6.06 5.92
C LYS A 10 9.63 -6.44 4.94
N ILE A 11 9.11 -7.67 5.01
CA ILE A 11 8.01 -8.11 4.14
C ILE A 11 6.71 -7.40 4.52
N PHE A 12 6.37 -7.37 5.82
CA PHE A 12 5.16 -6.75 6.35
C PHE A 12 5.06 -5.26 5.96
N ASP A 13 6.17 -4.53 6.10
CA ASP A 13 6.27 -3.09 5.87
C ASP A 13 6.09 -2.68 4.40
N LYS A 14 6.33 -3.60 3.43
CA LYS A 14 6.12 -3.33 1.99
C LYS A 14 4.72 -2.84 1.66
N THR A 15 3.76 -3.18 2.51
CA THR A 15 2.33 -2.92 2.29
C THR A 15 1.69 -2.16 3.45
N ASP A 16 2.51 -1.61 4.37
CA ASP A 16 1.99 -0.94 5.57
C ASP A 16 1.05 -1.87 6.37
N GLY A 17 1.47 -3.13 6.54
CA GLY A 17 0.72 -4.14 7.28
C GLY A 17 -0.63 -4.53 6.67
N CYS A 18 -0.77 -4.46 5.35
CA CYS A 18 -1.98 -4.87 4.64
C CYS A 18 -1.71 -6.13 3.80
N CYS A 19 -2.73 -6.96 3.59
CA CYS A 19 -2.63 -8.01 2.59
C CYS A 19 -2.42 -7.40 1.20
N HIS A 20 -1.39 -7.84 0.49
CA HIS A 20 -1.07 -7.33 -0.83
C HIS A 20 -2.07 -7.71 -1.95
N ILE A 21 -3.05 -8.56 -1.62
CA ILE A 21 -4.10 -9.05 -2.51
C ILE A 21 -5.41 -8.29 -2.24
N CYS A 22 -5.95 -8.39 -1.02
CA CYS A 22 -7.27 -7.84 -0.67
C CYS A 22 -7.22 -6.51 0.09
N HIS A 23 -6.04 -6.02 0.47
CA HIS A 23 -5.79 -4.77 1.22
C HIS A 23 -6.32 -4.75 2.67
N LYS A 24 -6.83 -5.87 3.20
CA LYS A 24 -7.22 -5.96 4.62
C LYS A 24 -6.01 -5.83 5.53
N LYS A 25 -6.17 -5.17 6.68
CA LYS A 25 -5.13 -5.04 7.70
C LYS A 25 -4.76 -6.40 8.32
N LEU A 26 -3.48 -6.58 8.56
CA LEU A 26 -2.86 -7.73 9.15
C LEU A 26 -2.29 -7.36 10.52
N ALA A 27 -2.13 -8.36 11.39
CA ALA A 27 -1.45 -8.19 12.67
C ALA A 27 -0.08 -8.87 12.57
N PHE A 28 1.01 -8.10 12.73
CA PHE A 28 2.38 -8.63 12.61
C PHE A 28 2.59 -9.85 13.51
N SER A 29 2.12 -9.77 14.76
CA SER A 29 2.15 -10.84 15.76
C SER A 29 1.46 -12.15 15.35
N ASN A 30 0.53 -12.09 14.37
CA ASN A 30 -0.29 -13.23 13.96
C ASN A 30 0.28 -13.93 12.71
N TYR A 31 1.58 -13.80 12.48
CA TYR A 31 2.28 -14.55 11.43
C TYR A 31 2.20 -16.06 11.72
N GLY A 32 1.71 -16.86 10.77
CA GLY A 32 1.58 -18.31 10.94
C GLY A 32 0.40 -18.77 11.80
N SER A 33 -0.31 -17.86 12.47
CA SER A 33 -1.44 -18.18 13.36
C SER A 33 -2.75 -18.40 12.57
N TYR A 34 -2.94 -19.58 11.98
CA TYR A 34 -4.16 -19.91 11.23
C TYR A 34 -5.43 -19.66 12.08
N GLY A 35 -6.46 -19.04 11.48
CA GLY A 35 -7.74 -18.76 12.13
C GLY A 35 -7.80 -17.44 12.94
N SER A 36 -6.67 -16.84 13.30
CA SER A 36 -6.64 -15.56 14.02
C SER A 36 -7.03 -14.38 13.11
N ARG A 37 -7.68 -13.36 13.69
CA ARG A 37 -7.97 -12.11 12.97
C ARG A 37 -6.65 -11.44 12.55
N GLY A 38 -6.54 -11.08 11.26
CA GLY A 38 -5.32 -10.49 10.72
C GLY A 38 -4.15 -11.48 10.57
N ALA A 39 -4.41 -12.79 10.66
CA ALA A 39 -3.42 -13.83 10.39
C ALA A 39 -2.92 -13.75 8.96
N TRP A 40 -1.62 -14.01 8.79
CA TRP A 40 -0.97 -13.87 7.50
C TRP A 40 0.21 -14.81 7.33
N HIS A 41 0.55 -15.04 6.07
CA HIS A 41 1.73 -15.77 5.62
C HIS A 41 2.51 -14.91 4.62
N VAL A 42 3.77 -15.30 4.40
CA VAL A 42 4.53 -14.81 3.26
C VAL A 42 4.00 -15.48 1.99
N ASP A 43 3.65 -14.67 1.00
CA ASP A 43 3.30 -15.10 -0.35
C ASP A 43 4.35 -14.61 -1.35
N HIS A 44 4.56 -15.41 -2.40
CA HIS A 44 5.37 -15.04 -3.55
C HIS A 44 4.51 -14.39 -4.64
N SER A 45 4.82 -13.16 -5.04
CA SER A 45 4.11 -12.45 -6.11
C SER A 45 4.07 -13.27 -7.41
N LYS A 46 5.22 -13.86 -7.77
CA LYS A 46 5.35 -14.97 -8.72
C LYS A 46 5.57 -16.25 -7.92
N ALA A 47 4.65 -17.20 -8.00
CA ALA A 47 4.73 -18.46 -7.25
C ALA A 47 6.01 -19.24 -7.59
N LYS A 48 6.57 -19.98 -6.62
CA LYS A 48 7.78 -20.78 -6.80
C LYS A 48 7.63 -21.82 -7.94
N ALA A 49 6.46 -22.45 -8.04
CA ALA A 49 6.12 -23.39 -9.11
C ALA A 49 6.24 -22.78 -10.51
N ASN A 50 6.10 -21.46 -10.62
CA ASN A 50 6.22 -20.70 -11.88
C ASN A 50 7.58 -20.02 -12.01
N GLY A 51 8.61 -20.46 -11.27
CA GLY A 51 9.94 -19.86 -11.29
C GLY A 51 10.05 -18.57 -10.48
N GLY A 52 9.27 -18.44 -9.39
CA GLY A 52 9.44 -17.39 -8.39
C GLY A 52 10.62 -17.62 -7.46
N THR A 53 11.22 -16.54 -6.95
CA THR A 53 12.39 -16.58 -6.06
C THR A 53 12.05 -16.23 -4.62
N ASN A 54 12.90 -16.62 -3.66
CA ASN A 54 12.77 -16.25 -2.24
C ASN A 54 13.37 -14.89 -1.89
N HIS A 55 13.67 -14.07 -2.90
CA HIS A 55 14.18 -12.72 -2.71
C HIS A 55 13.06 -11.80 -2.21
N VAL A 56 13.40 -10.88 -1.30
CA VAL A 56 12.43 -9.99 -0.62
C VAL A 56 11.59 -9.16 -1.59
N ASN A 57 12.10 -8.85 -2.78
CA ASN A 57 11.34 -8.15 -3.83
C ASN A 57 10.11 -8.96 -4.31
N ASN A 58 10.19 -10.29 -4.35
CA ASN A 58 9.10 -11.19 -4.73
C ASN A 58 8.19 -11.60 -3.56
N LEU A 59 8.57 -11.30 -2.31
CA LEU A 59 7.82 -11.70 -1.12
C LEU A 59 6.87 -10.59 -0.65
N PHE A 60 5.65 -10.95 -0.29
CA PHE A 60 4.63 -10.03 0.21
C PHE A 60 3.83 -10.65 1.36
N PRO A 61 3.24 -9.85 2.25
CA PRO A 61 2.34 -10.35 3.26
C PRO A 61 0.96 -10.58 2.64
N ALA A 62 0.34 -11.71 2.98
CA ALA A 62 -1.00 -12.04 2.51
C ALA A 62 -1.83 -12.66 3.64
N CYS A 63 -3.12 -12.34 3.70
CA CYS A 63 -4.06 -13.12 4.50
C CYS A 63 -3.89 -14.61 4.15
N VAL A 64 -3.99 -15.48 5.16
CA VAL A 64 -3.80 -16.92 4.93
C VAL A 64 -4.74 -17.44 3.83
N LYS A 65 -6.02 -17.06 3.88
CA LYS A 65 -7.00 -17.39 2.83
C LYS A 65 -6.58 -16.89 1.44
N CYS A 66 -6.21 -15.62 1.30
CA CYS A 66 -5.81 -15.06 0.00
C CYS A 66 -4.56 -15.76 -0.58
N ASN A 67 -3.62 -16.15 0.28
CA ASN A 67 -2.43 -16.89 -0.15
C ASN A 67 -2.82 -18.30 -0.67
N LEU A 68 -3.66 -19.02 0.09
CA LEU A 68 -4.15 -20.34 -0.29
C LEU A 68 -4.99 -20.30 -1.58
N ASP A 69 -5.95 -19.37 -1.67
CA ASP A 69 -6.80 -19.20 -2.86
C ASP A 69 -5.96 -18.83 -4.10
N LYS A 70 -4.92 -17.99 -3.92
CA LYS A 70 -3.99 -17.65 -5.01
C LYS A 70 -3.19 -18.87 -5.46
N SER A 71 -2.71 -19.70 -4.54
CA SER A 71 -1.91 -20.88 -4.87
C SER A 71 -0.78 -20.54 -5.87
N THR A 72 -0.81 -21.11 -7.07
CA THR A 72 0.16 -20.87 -8.14
C THR A 72 -0.19 -19.72 -9.07
N TYR A 73 -1.39 -19.13 -8.97
CA TYR A 73 -1.77 -17.98 -9.81
C TYR A 73 -0.85 -16.78 -9.56
N HIS A 74 -0.71 -15.94 -10.59
CA HIS A 74 0.06 -14.70 -10.48
C HIS A 74 -0.66 -13.71 -9.54
N ALA A 75 0.09 -12.94 -8.74
CA ALA A 75 -0.51 -11.99 -7.81
C ALA A 75 -1.41 -10.94 -8.50
N LYS A 76 -1.14 -10.60 -9.76
CA LYS A 76 -2.03 -9.72 -10.55
C LYS A 76 -3.45 -10.31 -10.69
N THR A 77 -3.55 -11.61 -10.97
CA THR A 77 -4.82 -12.33 -11.08
C THR A 77 -5.52 -12.41 -9.72
N ALA A 78 -4.79 -12.76 -8.65
CA ALA A 78 -5.39 -12.84 -7.33
C ALA A 78 -5.94 -11.50 -6.82
N ARG A 79 -5.23 -10.39 -7.14
CA ARG A 79 -5.67 -9.03 -6.85
C ARG A 79 -6.95 -8.66 -7.61
N SER A 80 -7.11 -9.09 -8.86
CA SER A 80 -8.31 -8.75 -9.64
C SER A 80 -9.58 -9.38 -9.07
N TRP A 81 -9.49 -10.55 -8.42
CA TRP A 81 -10.61 -11.13 -7.65
C TRP A 81 -11.13 -10.22 -6.52
N ASN A 82 -10.30 -9.28 -6.07
CA ASN A 82 -10.61 -8.33 -5.00
C ASN A 82 -10.76 -6.89 -5.53
N ASN A 83 -10.94 -6.71 -6.85
CA ASN A 83 -10.99 -5.41 -7.52
C ASN A 83 -9.75 -4.54 -7.27
N LYS A 84 -8.58 -5.17 -7.15
CA LYS A 84 -7.28 -4.49 -6.97
C LYS A 84 -6.41 -4.69 -8.20
N SER A 85 -5.73 -3.64 -8.63
CA SER A 85 -4.78 -3.69 -9.75
C SER A 85 -3.33 -3.89 -9.28
N ARG A 86 -3.01 -3.51 -8.04
CA ARG A 86 -1.64 -3.49 -7.49
C ARG A 86 -1.64 -3.66 -5.97
N ALA A 87 -0.47 -3.93 -5.39
CA ALA A 87 -0.30 -3.97 -3.94
C ALA A 87 -0.40 -2.57 -3.30
N PRO A 88 -0.79 -2.49 -2.01
CA PRO A 88 -0.66 -1.28 -1.21
C PRO A 88 0.79 -0.79 -1.16
N TYR A 89 0.97 0.52 -1.03
CA TYR A 89 2.28 1.13 -0.80
C TYR A 89 2.76 0.91 0.65
N ALA A 90 4.08 0.96 0.84
CA ALA A 90 4.69 1.10 2.15
C ALA A 90 4.35 2.45 2.79
N ALA A 91 4.41 2.54 4.12
CA ALA A 91 4.03 3.73 4.88
C ALA A 91 4.79 4.99 4.44
N LYS A 92 6.12 4.90 4.29
CA LYS A 92 6.97 6.00 3.79
C LYS A 92 6.53 6.49 2.41
N LYS A 93 6.23 5.57 1.49
CA LYS A 93 5.78 5.94 0.14
C LYS A 93 4.40 6.60 0.17
N LYS A 94 3.52 6.21 1.10
CA LYS A 94 2.24 6.91 1.30
C LYS A 94 2.46 8.35 1.78
N GLN A 95 3.38 8.58 2.72
CA GLN A 95 3.71 9.92 3.22
C GLN A 95 4.28 10.81 2.11
N GLU A 96 5.27 10.31 1.37
CA GLU A 96 5.86 11.02 0.23
C GLU A 96 4.79 11.42 -0.80
N LEU A 97 3.88 10.51 -1.15
CA LEU A 97 2.78 10.82 -2.08
C LEU A 97 1.81 11.86 -1.53
N LYS A 98 1.54 11.85 -0.22
CA LYS A 98 0.69 12.88 0.40
C LYS A 98 1.35 14.25 0.37
N GLU A 99 2.64 14.32 0.67
CA GLU A 99 3.41 15.56 0.62
C GLU A 99 3.42 16.12 -0.80
N VAL A 100 3.73 15.29 -1.80
CA VAL A 100 3.71 15.70 -3.22
C VAL A 100 2.32 16.16 -3.65
N ASN A 101 1.25 15.43 -3.31
CA ASN A 101 -0.12 15.83 -3.65
C ASN A 101 -0.51 17.15 -2.98
N THR A 102 -0.12 17.35 -1.72
CA THR A 102 -0.40 18.57 -0.96
C THR A 102 0.33 19.77 -1.56
N ILE A 103 1.63 19.66 -1.80
CA ILE A 103 2.44 20.73 -2.40
C ILE A 103 1.90 21.08 -3.79
N THR A 104 1.60 20.06 -4.61
CA THR A 104 1.04 20.26 -5.95
C THR A 104 -0.29 21.01 -5.89
N ALA A 105 -1.22 20.59 -5.02
CA ALA A 105 -2.52 21.23 -4.90
C ALA A 105 -2.43 22.67 -4.35
N VAL A 106 -1.61 22.91 -3.31
CA VAL A 106 -1.32 24.26 -2.80
C VAL A 106 -0.82 25.17 -3.92
N THR A 107 0.15 24.68 -4.69
CA THR A 107 0.78 25.47 -5.76
C THR A 107 -0.22 25.82 -6.85
N LEU A 108 -0.97 24.83 -7.35
CA LEU A 108 -1.98 25.04 -8.39
C LEU A 108 -3.10 25.99 -7.94
N CYS A 109 -3.62 25.82 -6.73
CA CYS A 109 -4.70 26.65 -6.23
C CYS A 109 -4.21 28.06 -5.86
N ALA A 110 -2.98 28.25 -5.39
CA ALA A 110 -2.39 29.57 -5.16
C ALA A 110 -2.20 30.34 -6.47
N ILE A 111 -1.72 29.67 -7.53
CA ILE A 111 -1.61 30.26 -8.87
C ILE A 111 -2.99 30.67 -9.39
N ALA A 112 -4.00 29.80 -9.30
CA ALA A 112 -5.35 30.14 -9.72
C ALA A 112 -5.95 31.31 -8.89
N GLY A 113 -5.71 31.30 -7.58
CA GLY A 113 -6.17 32.35 -6.66
C GLY A 113 -5.53 33.71 -6.90
N SER A 114 -4.33 33.76 -7.51
CA SER A 114 -3.62 35.01 -7.80
C SER A 114 -4.40 35.95 -8.74
N ALA A 115 -5.34 35.43 -9.52
CA ALA A 115 -6.27 36.23 -10.33
C ALA A 115 -7.15 37.17 -9.47
N PHE A 116 -7.30 36.88 -8.17
CA PHE A 116 -8.07 37.68 -7.20
C PHE A 116 -7.16 38.44 -6.23
N GLY A 117 -5.90 38.67 -6.60
CA GLY A 117 -4.92 39.42 -5.80
C GLY A 117 -4.34 38.64 -4.61
N PRO A 118 -3.66 39.31 -3.67
CA PRO A 118 -2.90 38.66 -2.60
C PRO A 118 -3.75 37.79 -1.67
N VAL A 119 -4.96 38.25 -1.34
CA VAL A 119 -5.91 37.48 -0.52
C VAL A 119 -6.37 36.22 -1.26
N GLY A 120 -6.61 36.33 -2.57
CA GLY A 120 -6.96 35.20 -3.43
C GLY A 120 -5.88 34.12 -3.45
N THR A 121 -4.61 34.50 -3.52
CA THR A 121 -3.47 33.56 -3.44
C THR A 121 -3.46 32.79 -2.11
N LEU A 122 -3.67 33.48 -0.98
CA LEU A 122 -3.69 32.86 0.35
C LEU A 122 -4.86 31.88 0.50
N VAL A 123 -6.06 32.30 0.11
CA VAL A 123 -7.27 31.47 0.16
C VAL A 123 -7.15 30.27 -0.77
N GLY A 124 -6.66 30.48 -1.99
CA GLY A 124 -6.40 29.41 -2.96
C GLY A 124 -5.40 28.40 -2.41
N GLY A 125 -4.27 28.86 -1.86
CA GLY A 125 -3.28 27.98 -1.24
C GLY A 125 -3.84 27.14 -0.09
N ALA A 126 -4.66 27.75 0.79
CA ALA A 126 -5.30 27.04 1.89
C ALA A 126 -6.26 25.94 1.41
N ILE A 127 -7.11 26.24 0.42
CA ILE A 127 -8.02 25.27 -0.21
C ILE A 127 -7.21 24.13 -0.84
N GLY A 128 -6.14 24.45 -1.57
CA GLY A 128 -5.25 23.47 -2.16
C GLY A 128 -4.63 22.53 -1.13
N GLY A 129 -4.24 23.05 0.04
CA GLY A 129 -3.71 22.25 1.15
C GLY A 129 -4.73 21.23 1.68
N ILE A 130 -5.99 21.63 1.85
CA ILE A 130 -7.07 20.74 2.30
C ILE A 130 -7.31 19.64 1.25
N ILE A 131 -7.48 20.01 -0.01
CA ILE A 131 -7.74 19.07 -1.11
C ILE A 131 -6.59 18.06 -1.28
N GLY A 132 -5.34 18.55 -1.27
CA GLY A 132 -4.18 17.69 -1.45
C GLY A 132 -4.00 16.66 -0.34
N ASN A 133 -4.37 17.02 0.90
CA ASN A 133 -4.37 16.09 2.03
C ASN A 133 -5.45 15.00 1.88
N GLU A 134 -6.62 15.33 1.31
CA GLU A 134 -7.72 14.38 1.08
C GLU A 134 -7.46 13.38 -0.07
N ILE A 135 -6.72 13.77 -1.11
CA ILE A 135 -6.38 12.92 -2.29
C ILE A 135 -5.35 11.81 -1.94
N SER A 136 -5.08 11.59 -0.66
CA SER A 136 -4.21 10.53 -0.12
C SER A 136 -4.42 9.14 -0.78
N PRO A 137 -3.35 8.40 -1.14
CA PRO A 137 -3.46 7.08 -1.74
C PRO A 137 -4.24 6.11 -0.84
N LYS A 138 -5.29 5.48 -1.40
CA LYS A 138 -6.18 4.53 -0.70
C LYS A 138 -5.39 3.38 -0.07
N ARG A 139 -5.91 2.88 1.06
CA ARG A 139 -5.37 1.72 1.81
C ARG A 139 -5.35 0.43 0.99
#